data_AF-A0A7C7EBQ9-F1
#
_entry.id   AF-A0A7C7EBQ9-F1
#
_cell.length_a   1.000
_cell.length_b   1.000
_cell.length_c   1.000
_cell.angle_alpha   90.00
_cell.angle_beta   90.00
_cell.angle_gamma   90.00
#
_symmetry.space_group_name_H-M   'P 1'
#
loop_
_entity.id
_entity.type
_entity.pdbx_description
1 polymer ?
#
loop_
_entity_poly.entity_id
_entity_poly.type
_entity_poly.pdbx_seq_one_letter_code
_entity_poly.pdbx_strand_id
1 'polypeptide(L)'
;MFEVGDKVVYPMHGAGIIEGIEVREILGEKQQYYILNFPMGGMKVMIPTKNVEEIGMREIISHSDISKVVEVLGNPSPSLPDNWNKRYRINLEKIKSGDIYEVADVVRDLMIRERDRGLSSAEKKMLSNARQILISEMALSTSSAEEEIASMIDNVTLNGTASK
;
A
#
# COMPACT_ATOMS: atom_id res chain seq x y z
N MET A 1 -5.54 3.31 20.44
CA MET A 1 -5.08 4.71 20.30
C MET A 1 -3.60 4.63 19.97
N PHE A 2 -3.15 5.33 18.95
CA PHE A 2 -1.75 5.27 18.51
C PHE A 2 -0.87 6.24 19.32
N GLU A 3 0.41 5.91 19.39
CA GLU A 3 1.47 6.64 20.07
C GLU A 3 2.50 7.20 19.08
N VAL A 4 3.32 8.14 19.54
CA VAL A 4 4.42 8.68 18.75
C VAL A 4 5.46 7.57 18.53
N GLY A 5 5.84 7.35 17.27
CA GLY A 5 6.72 6.27 16.85
C GLY A 5 5.98 5.07 16.25
N ASP A 6 4.66 5.00 16.39
CA ASP A 6 3.89 3.91 15.78
C ASP A 6 3.96 3.96 14.26
N LYS A 7 4.11 2.77 13.65
CA LYS A 7 4.10 2.56 12.21
C LYS A 7 2.68 2.20 11.78
N VAL A 8 2.11 3.05 10.92
CA VAL A 8 0.71 2.95 10.51
C VAL A 8 0.58 3.07 9.00
N VAL A 9 -0.53 2.57 8.48
CA VAL A 9 -0.87 2.66 7.07
C VAL A 9 -2.08 3.57 6.91
N TYR A 10 -1.96 4.50 5.97
CA TYR A 10 -3.07 5.33 5.53
C TYR A 10 -3.46 4.94 4.10
N PRO A 11 -4.70 4.50 3.86
CA PRO A 11 -5.14 4.08 2.54
C PRO A 11 -4.77 5.09 1.45
N MET A 12 -4.42 4.59 0.27
CA MET A 12 -3.96 5.36 -0.90
C MET A 12 -2.61 6.09 -0.77
N HIS A 13 -2.07 6.27 0.44
CA HIS A 13 -0.82 7.02 0.68
C HIS A 13 0.33 6.13 1.15
N GLY A 14 0.03 4.93 1.66
CA GLY A 14 1.02 3.95 2.07
C GLY A 14 1.30 3.98 3.56
N ALA A 15 2.47 3.48 3.94
CA ALA A 15 2.90 3.40 5.32
C ALA A 15 3.67 4.65 5.76
N GLY A 16 3.42 5.07 7.00
CA GLY A 16 4.02 6.23 7.62
C GLY A 16 4.26 6.01 9.11
N ILE A 17 4.91 7.00 9.73
CA ILE A 17 5.25 6.99 11.15
C ILE A 17 4.57 8.19 11.81
N ILE A 18 3.99 7.97 12.98
CA ILE A 18 3.44 9.06 13.78
C ILE A 18 4.61 9.82 14.43
N GLU A 19 4.83 11.06 13.99
CA GLU A 19 5.87 11.94 14.56
C GLU A 19 5.39 12.70 15.80
N GLY A 20 4.08 12.88 15.95
CA GLY A 20 3.53 13.70 17.02
C GLY A 20 2.02 13.62 17.15
N ILE A 21 1.53 14.07 18.29
CA ILE A 21 0.12 14.29 18.58
C ILE A 21 -0.04 15.76 18.96
N GLU A 22 -0.73 16.54 18.13
CA GLU A 22 -0.94 17.97 18.36
C GLU A 22 -2.41 18.27 18.72
N VAL A 23 -2.64 19.16 19.68
CA VAL A 23 -3.96 19.76 19.89
C VAL A 23 -4.05 21.03 19.06
N ARG A 24 -5.04 21.12 18.17
CA ARG A 24 -5.34 22.34 17.42
C ARG A 24 -6.76 22.79 17.66
N GLU A 25 -6.93 24.10 17.70
CA GLU A 25 -8.24 24.74 17.70
C GLU A 25 -8.57 25.16 16.27
N ILE A 26 -9.61 24.56 15.70
CA ILE A 26 -10.12 24.89 14.36
C ILE A 26 -11.59 25.23 14.53
N LEU A 27 -12.00 26.41 14.04
CA LEU A 27 -13.38 26.92 14.16
C LEU A 27 -13.89 26.98 15.62
N GLY A 28 -13.00 27.19 16.58
CA GLY A 28 -13.34 27.28 18.02
C GLY A 28 -13.46 25.93 18.73
N GLU A 29 -13.27 24.81 18.02
CA GLU A 29 -13.23 23.48 18.64
C GLU A 29 -11.80 22.96 18.76
N LYS A 30 -11.41 22.57 19.99
CA LYS A 30 -10.13 21.92 20.24
C LYS A 30 -10.21 20.43 19.89
N GLN A 31 -9.37 20.00 18.96
CA GLN A 31 -9.29 18.62 18.50
C GLN A 31 -7.83 18.15 18.50
N GLN A 32 -7.60 16.89 18.86
CA GLN A 32 -6.29 16.24 18.75
C GLN A 32 -6.10 15.66 17.35
N TYR A 33 -4.89 15.81 16.82
CA TYR A 33 -4.48 15.32 15.51
C TYR A 33 -3.19 14.50 15.59
N TYR A 34 -3.14 13.40 14.85
CA TYR A 34 -1.92 12.68 14.54
C TYR A 34 -1.16 13.39 13.43
N ILE A 35 0.14 13.60 13.64
CA ILE A 35 1.07 14.09 12.63
C ILE A 35 1.78 12.87 12.04
N LEU A 36 1.36 12.44 10.86
CA LEU A 36 1.99 11.35 10.14
C LEU A 36 3.03 11.89 9.18
N ASN A 37 4.18 11.25 9.17
CA ASN A 37 5.20 11.43 8.16
C ASN A 37 5.27 10.17 7.29
N PHE A 38 5.13 10.34 5.99
CA PHE A 38 5.31 9.30 4.99
C PHE A 38 6.73 9.44 4.43
N PRO A 39 7.68 8.55 4.80
CA PRO A 39 9.05 8.62 4.31
C PRO A 39 9.09 8.58 2.78
N MET A 40 8.27 7.70 2.18
CA MET A 40 8.03 7.68 0.75
C MET A 40 7.26 8.92 0.30
N GLY A 41 7.97 9.84 -0.36
CA GLY A 41 7.40 11.07 -0.94
C GLY A 41 7.52 12.32 -0.07
N GLY A 42 8.08 12.22 1.14
CA GLY A 42 8.36 13.38 2.00
C GLY A 42 7.12 14.17 2.39
N MET A 43 5.98 13.48 2.54
CA MET A 43 4.69 14.11 2.79
C MET A 43 4.33 13.99 4.28
N LYS A 44 3.82 15.08 4.87
CA LYS A 44 3.21 15.06 6.20
C LYS A 44 1.71 15.26 6.12
N VAL A 45 0.95 14.43 6.85
CA VAL A 45 -0.51 14.49 6.89
C VAL A 45 -0.97 14.61 8.33
N MET A 46 -1.96 15.48 8.53
CA MET A 46 -2.57 15.71 9.83
C MET A 46 -3.94 15.03 9.87
N ILE A 47 -4.13 14.09 10.78
CA ILE A 47 -5.34 13.26 10.86
C ILE A 47 -6.02 13.45 12.21
N PRO A 48 -7.32 13.83 12.25
CA PRO A 48 -8.04 13.96 13.51
C PRO A 48 -8.16 12.60 14.20
N THR A 49 -7.76 12.55 15.48
CA THR A 49 -7.78 11.32 16.32
C THR A 49 -9.16 10.67 16.40
N LYS A 50 -10.25 11.45 16.28
CA LYS A 50 -11.63 10.95 16.32
C LYS A 50 -12.08 10.20 15.06
N ASN A 51 -11.43 10.41 13.91
CA ASN A 51 -11.87 9.87 12.61
C ASN A 51 -11.00 8.71 12.11
N VAL A 52 -10.08 8.22 12.94
CA VAL A 52 -9.02 7.27 12.55
C VAL A 52 -9.57 5.94 12.04
N GLU A 53 -10.61 5.41 12.68
CA GLU A 53 -11.28 4.18 12.23
C GLU A 53 -12.08 4.40 10.95
N GLU A 54 -12.76 5.55 10.83
CA GLU A 54 -13.60 5.90 9.67
C GLU A 54 -12.79 6.07 8.38
N ILE A 55 -11.56 6.57 8.49
CA ILE A 55 -10.66 6.76 7.35
C ILE A 55 -9.80 5.53 7.03
N GLY A 56 -9.96 4.42 7.77
CA GLY A 56 -9.26 3.17 7.54
C GLY A 56 -7.77 3.19 7.90
N MET A 57 -7.34 4.03 8.85
CA MET A 57 -5.97 3.96 9.35
C MET A 57 -5.79 2.67 10.17
N ARG A 58 -4.70 1.96 9.91
CA ARG A 58 -4.37 0.71 10.60
C ARG A 58 -2.91 0.62 10.99
N GLU A 59 -2.59 -0.31 11.89
CA GLU A 59 -1.22 -0.73 12.14
C GLU A 59 -0.63 -1.40 10.90
N ILE A 60 0.69 -1.27 10.79
CA ILE A 60 1.46 -2.00 9.79
C ILE A 60 1.39 -3.50 10.04
N ILE A 61 1.47 -4.30 8.98
CA ILE A 61 1.55 -5.75 9.13
C ILE A 61 2.81 -6.20 9.87
N SER A 62 2.71 -7.36 10.54
CA SER A 62 3.84 -7.97 11.21
C SER A 62 4.81 -8.62 10.20
N HIS A 63 6.04 -8.89 10.64
CA HIS A 63 7.00 -9.65 9.82
C HIS A 63 6.46 -11.04 9.42
N SER A 64 5.58 -11.65 10.22
CA SER A 64 4.99 -12.95 9.89
C SER A 64 4.01 -12.87 8.71
N ASP A 65 3.33 -11.74 8.56
CA ASP A 65 2.37 -11.50 7.49
C ASP A 65 3.06 -11.16 6.16
N ILE A 66 4.30 -10.64 6.22
CA ILE A 66 5.14 -10.42 5.03
C ILE A 66 5.31 -11.71 4.22
N SER A 67 5.46 -12.86 4.88
CA SER A 67 5.60 -14.15 4.17
C SER A 67 4.35 -14.49 3.35
N LYS A 68 3.16 -14.15 3.86
CA LYS A 68 1.88 -14.34 3.14
C LYS A 68 1.76 -13.36 1.97
N VAL A 69 2.20 -12.11 2.13
CA VAL A 69 2.23 -11.12 1.04
C VAL A 69 3.13 -11.62 -0.11
N VAL A 70 4.28 -12.18 0.23
CA VAL A 70 5.20 -12.77 -0.75
C VAL A 70 4.58 -13.97 -1.46
N GLU A 71 3.84 -14.82 -0.74
CA GLU A 71 3.09 -15.92 -1.34
C GLU A 71 2.03 -15.41 -2.33
N VAL A 72 1.27 -14.36 -1.97
CA VAL A 72 0.29 -13.72 -2.84
C VAL A 72 0.94 -13.20 -4.12
N LEU A 73 2.11 -12.58 -4.03
CA LEU A 73 2.87 -12.08 -5.19
C LEU A 73 3.39 -13.20 -6.09
N GLY A 74 3.76 -14.35 -5.51
CA GLY A 74 4.29 -15.51 -6.24
C GLY A 74 3.21 -16.38 -6.89
N ASN A 75 1.96 -16.26 -6.46
CA ASN A 75 0.85 -17.02 -7.02
C ASN A 75 0.54 -16.63 -8.48
N PRO A 76 -0.05 -17.54 -9.28
CA PRO A 76 -0.52 -17.17 -10.60
C PRO A 76 -1.66 -16.16 -10.52
N SER A 77 -1.65 -15.17 -11.41
CA SER A 77 -2.74 -14.19 -11.51
C SER A 77 -4.02 -14.88 -12.00
N PRO A 78 -5.18 -14.65 -11.35
CA PRO A 78 -6.46 -15.05 -11.91
C PRO A 78 -6.73 -14.29 -13.21
N SER A 79 -7.53 -14.87 -14.11
CA SER A 79 -7.89 -14.20 -15.36
C SER A 79 -8.60 -12.86 -15.08
N LEU A 80 -7.89 -11.75 -15.26
CA LEU A 80 -8.45 -10.42 -15.16
C LEU A 80 -9.52 -10.21 -16.24
N PRO A 81 -10.55 -9.38 -15.99
CA PRO A 81 -11.51 -9.01 -17.02
C PRO A 81 -10.81 -8.35 -18.22
N ASP A 82 -11.17 -8.73 -19.46
CA ASP A 82 -10.59 -8.09 -20.66
C ASP A 82 -10.95 -6.60 -20.74
N ASN A 83 -12.16 -6.22 -20.31
CA ASN A 83 -12.60 -4.83 -20.29
C ASN A 83 -11.77 -4.00 -19.30
N TRP A 84 -10.95 -3.10 -19.85
CA TRP A 84 -10.01 -2.27 -19.11
C TRP A 84 -10.69 -1.43 -18.01
N ASN A 85 -11.86 -0.86 -18.29
CA ASN A 85 -12.53 0.06 -17.37
C ASN A 85 -13.09 -0.70 -16.16
N LYS A 86 -13.59 -1.92 -16.39
CA LYS A 86 -14.03 -2.82 -15.31
C LYS A 86 -12.85 -3.24 -14.44
N ARG A 87 -11.72 -3.62 -15.06
CA ARG A 87 -10.48 -4.01 -14.36
C ARG A 87 -9.92 -2.85 -13.53
N TYR A 88 -9.81 -1.67 -14.11
CA TYR A 88 -9.37 -0.47 -13.40
C TYR A 88 -10.22 -0.19 -12.17
N ARG A 89 -11.56 -0.26 -12.29
CA ARG A 89 -12.43 -0.04 -11.13
C ARG A 89 -12.25 -1.10 -10.03
N ILE A 90 -12.14 -2.38 -10.38
CA ILE A 90 -11.92 -3.46 -9.41
C ILE A 90 -10.59 -3.23 -8.66
N ASN A 91 -9.52 -2.96 -9.40
CA ASN A 91 -8.20 -2.72 -8.81
C ASN A 91 -8.18 -1.46 -7.95
N LEU A 92 -8.91 -0.42 -8.35
CA LEU A 92 -9.03 0.80 -7.55
C LEU A 92 -9.73 0.55 -6.21
N GLU A 93 -10.80 -0.26 -6.20
CA GLU A 93 -11.51 -0.60 -4.95
C GLU A 93 -10.62 -1.44 -4.03
N LYS A 94 -9.84 -2.38 -4.57
CA LYS A 94 -8.80 -3.12 -3.84
C LYS A 94 -7.73 -2.23 -3.22
N ILE A 95 -7.29 -1.18 -3.92
CA ILE A 95 -6.30 -0.24 -3.36
C ILE A 95 -6.92 0.61 -2.25
N LYS A 96 -8.19 1.00 -2.40
CA LYS A 96 -8.91 1.82 -1.42
C LYS A 96 -9.26 1.07 -0.15
N SER A 97 -9.42 -0.25 -0.20
CA SER A 97 -9.70 -1.06 1.00
C SER A 97 -8.57 -0.96 2.03
N GLY A 98 -7.34 -0.68 1.58
CA GLY A 98 -6.16 -0.60 2.42
C GLY A 98 -5.64 -1.97 2.88
N ASP A 99 -6.22 -3.07 2.40
CA ASP A 99 -5.72 -4.41 2.66
C ASP A 99 -4.46 -4.68 1.82
N ILE A 100 -3.35 -4.96 2.50
CA ILE A 100 -2.07 -5.20 1.87
C ILE A 100 -2.08 -6.41 0.92
N TYR A 101 -2.90 -7.44 1.22
CA TYR A 101 -3.02 -8.61 0.36
C TYR A 101 -3.77 -8.27 -0.94
N GLU A 102 -4.79 -7.42 -0.86
CA GLU A 102 -5.50 -6.92 -2.04
C GLU A 102 -4.63 -5.98 -2.88
N VAL A 103 -3.81 -5.15 -2.23
CA VAL A 103 -2.81 -4.32 -2.93
C VAL A 103 -1.76 -5.20 -3.61
N ALA A 104 -1.27 -6.24 -2.95
CA ALA A 104 -0.32 -7.20 -3.51
C ALA A 104 -0.91 -7.94 -4.72
N ASP A 105 -2.18 -8.35 -4.64
CA ASP A 105 -2.95 -8.89 -5.76
C ASP A 105 -2.93 -7.94 -6.97
N VAL A 106 -3.22 -6.64 -6.76
CA VAL A 106 -3.24 -5.64 -7.84
C VAL A 106 -1.85 -5.46 -8.45
N VAL A 107 -0.80 -5.39 -7.62
CA VAL A 107 0.59 -5.28 -8.09
C VAL A 107 0.97 -6.48 -8.95
N ARG A 108 0.77 -7.70 -8.44
CA ARG A 108 1.02 -8.95 -9.17
C ARG A 108 0.29 -8.96 -10.50
N ASP A 109 -1.02 -8.74 -10.48
CA ASP A 109 -1.90 -8.85 -11.63
C ASP A 109 -1.54 -7.85 -12.73
N LEU A 110 -1.22 -6.61 -12.36
CA LEU A 110 -0.80 -5.57 -13.30
C LEU A 110 0.62 -5.80 -13.83
N MET A 111 1.55 -6.31 -13.02
CA MET A 111 2.92 -6.65 -13.49
C MET A 111 2.91 -7.79 -14.50
N ILE A 112 2.17 -8.87 -14.22
CA ILE A 112 2.01 -9.99 -15.16
C ILE A 112 1.34 -9.51 -16.45
N ARG A 113 0.29 -8.68 -16.33
CA ARG A 113 -0.41 -8.11 -17.49
C ARG A 113 0.50 -7.19 -18.31
N GLU A 114 1.34 -6.40 -17.67
CA GLU A 114 2.31 -5.52 -18.34
C GLU A 114 3.29 -6.33 -19.18
N ARG A 115 3.84 -7.40 -18.61
CA ARG A 115 4.74 -8.33 -19.31
C ARG A 115 4.08 -8.99 -20.52
N ASP A 116 2.88 -9.52 -20.34
CA ASP A 116 2.26 -10.41 -21.34
C ASP A 116 1.54 -9.64 -22.47
N ARG A 117 0.91 -8.50 -22.13
CA ARG A 117 0.00 -7.79 -23.04
C ARG A 117 0.09 -6.26 -22.93
N GLY A 118 0.99 -5.71 -22.12
CA GLY A 118 1.14 -4.26 -21.86
C GLY A 118 0.09 -3.65 -20.90
N LEU A 119 0.20 -2.36 -20.60
CA LEU A 119 -0.77 -1.62 -19.78
C LEU A 119 -1.10 -0.28 -20.42
N SER A 120 -2.32 0.22 -20.20
CA SER A 120 -2.67 1.61 -20.53
C SER A 120 -1.95 2.58 -19.60
N SER A 121 -1.85 3.86 -19.98
CA SER A 121 -1.21 4.90 -19.15
C SER A 121 -1.84 5.02 -17.76
N ALA A 122 -3.18 4.86 -17.66
CA ALA A 122 -3.89 4.89 -16.39
C ALA A 122 -3.53 3.69 -15.50
N GLU A 123 -3.44 2.49 -16.08
CA GLU A 123 -3.03 1.29 -15.36
C GLU A 123 -1.57 1.31 -14.96
N LYS A 124 -0.67 1.87 -15.78
CA LYS A 124 0.74 2.08 -15.40
C LYS A 124 0.86 2.98 -14.18
N LYS A 125 0.07 4.06 -14.13
CA LYS A 125 0.03 4.96 -12.97
C LYS A 125 -0.54 4.24 -11.74
N MET A 126 -1.57 3.43 -11.91
CA MET A 126 -2.14 2.59 -10.85
C MET A 126 -1.13 1.57 -10.32
N LEU A 127 -0.42 0.86 -11.20
CA LEU A 127 0.63 -0.09 -10.83
C LEU A 127 1.73 0.62 -10.04
N SER A 128 2.22 1.75 -10.53
CA SER A 128 3.24 2.55 -9.83
C SER A 128 2.79 2.93 -8.42
N ASN A 129 1.56 3.43 -8.27
CA ASN A 129 1.02 3.81 -6.97
C ASN A 129 0.83 2.60 -6.04
N ALA A 130 0.23 1.51 -6.53
CA ALA A 130 0.02 0.30 -5.74
C ALA A 130 1.36 -0.32 -5.29
N ARG A 131 2.36 -0.30 -6.17
CA ARG A 131 3.72 -0.80 -5.89
C ARG A 131 4.41 0.08 -4.84
N GLN A 132 4.26 1.39 -4.91
CA GLN A 132 4.76 2.32 -3.89
C GLN A 132 4.10 2.06 -2.52
N ILE A 133 2.78 1.88 -2.46
CA ILE A 133 2.07 1.54 -1.23
C ILE A 133 2.63 0.24 -0.64
N LEU A 134 2.73 -0.82 -1.46
CA LEU A 134 3.24 -2.12 -1.03
C LEU A 134 4.69 -2.05 -0.53
N ILE A 135 5.57 -1.37 -1.26
CA ILE A 135 6.98 -1.18 -0.88
C ILE A 135 7.08 -0.43 0.44
N SER A 136 6.35 0.68 0.60
CA SER A 136 6.38 1.50 1.81
C SER A 136 6.06 0.66 3.06
N GLU A 137 5.07 -0.22 2.94
CA GLU A 137 4.61 -1.02 4.05
C GLU A 137 5.57 -2.17 4.37
N MET A 138 6.03 -2.89 3.35
CA MET A 138 6.99 -3.97 3.56
C MET A 138 8.33 -3.44 4.09
N ALA A 139 8.81 -2.29 3.60
CA ALA A 139 10.05 -1.66 4.05
C ALA A 139 9.97 -1.24 5.52
N LEU A 140 8.87 -0.57 5.92
CA LEU A 140 8.68 -0.17 7.32
C LEU A 140 8.45 -1.38 8.24
N SER A 141 7.78 -2.44 7.78
CA SER A 141 7.54 -3.65 8.57
C SER A 141 8.84 -4.45 8.82
N THR A 142 9.67 -4.59 7.79
CA THR A 142 10.92 -5.37 7.84
C THR A 142 12.14 -4.55 8.25
N SER A 143 12.00 -3.22 8.37
CA SER A 143 13.12 -2.28 8.55
C SER A 143 14.20 -2.43 7.46
N SER A 144 13.79 -2.75 6.23
CA SER A 144 14.67 -2.94 5.08
C SER A 144 14.63 -1.73 4.13
N ALA A 145 15.63 -1.60 3.26
CA ALA A 145 15.65 -0.54 2.26
C ALA A 145 14.56 -0.75 1.19
N GLU A 146 14.00 0.34 0.68
CA GLU A 146 12.94 0.30 -0.33
C GLU A 146 13.40 -0.41 -1.61
N GLU A 147 14.66 -0.23 -2.01
CA GLU A 147 15.24 -0.86 -3.19
C GLU A 147 15.33 -2.40 -3.04
N GLU A 148 15.60 -2.88 -1.83
CA GLU A 148 15.66 -4.33 -1.54
C GLU A 148 14.27 -4.95 -1.67
N ILE A 149 13.26 -4.30 -1.10
CA ILE A 149 11.85 -4.72 -1.20
C ILE A 149 11.36 -4.66 -2.65
N ALA A 150 11.68 -3.59 -3.38
CA ALA A 150 11.31 -3.46 -4.79
C ALA A 150 11.91 -4.60 -5.63
N SER A 151 13.19 -4.91 -5.41
CA SER A 151 13.89 -6.00 -6.07
C SER A 151 13.29 -7.36 -5.71
N MET A 152 12.88 -7.55 -4.46
CA MET A 152 12.19 -8.76 -4.01
C MET A 152 10.86 -8.95 -4.74
N ILE A 153 10.02 -7.90 -4.80
CA ILE A 153 8.72 -7.94 -5.48
C ILE A 153 8.89 -8.32 -6.95
N ASP A 154 9.86 -7.71 -7.64
CA ASP A 154 10.13 -8.00 -9.05
C ASP A 154 10.56 -9.45 -9.25
N ASN A 155 11.48 -9.95 -8.43
CA ASN A 155 11.96 -11.32 -8.51
C ASN A 155 10.84 -12.34 -8.23
N VAL A 156 10.05 -12.14 -7.19
CA VAL A 156 8.98 -13.07 -6.80
C VAL A 156 7.89 -13.12 -7.88
N THR A 157 7.47 -11.95 -8.38
CA THR A 157 6.38 -11.85 -9.35
C THR A 157 6.78 -12.39 -10.72
N LEU A 158 8.01 -12.13 -11.17
CA LEU A 158 8.47 -12.55 -12.50
C LEU A 158 8.95 -14.00 -12.53
N ASN A 159 9.62 -14.49 -11.47
CA ASN A 159 10.13 -15.87 -11.41
C ASN A 159 9.10 -16.87 -10.88
N GLY A 160 8.13 -16.46 -10.06
CA GLY A 160 7.07 -17.33 -9.54
C GLY A 160 6.20 -17.95 -10.64
N THR A 161 6.09 -17.27 -11.80
CA THR A 161 5.36 -17.79 -12.96
C THR A 161 6.13 -18.82 -13.79
N ALA A 162 7.43 -19.04 -13.54
CA ALA A 162 8.27 -19.94 -14.34
C ALA A 162 8.24 -21.42 -13.88
N SER A 163 7.53 -21.74 -12.80
CA SER A 163 7.31 -23.13 -12.37
C SER A 163 5.93 -23.63 -12.80
N LYS A 164 5.76 -23.90 -14.10
CA LYS A 164 4.77 -24.86 -14.62
C LYS A 164 5.09 -25.29 -16.05
#